data_AF-A0AAD9ZN21-F1
#
_entry.id   AF-A0AAD9ZN21-F1
#
_cell.length_a   1.000
_cell.length_b   1.000
_cell.length_c   1.000
_cell.angle_alpha   90.00
_cell.angle_beta   90.00
_cell.angle_gamma   90.00
#
_symmetry.space_group_name_H-M   'P 1'
#
loop_
_entity.id
_entity.type
_entity.pdbx_description
1 polymer ?
#
loop_
_entity_poly.entity_id
_entity_poly.type
_entity_poly.pdbx_seq_one_letter_code
_entity_poly.pdbx_strand_id
1 'polypeptide(L)'
;MIRRIQSITQRRFSISTTAEMEREFKVFVYPDGDPNTYYQTPRKLTGKYASEGLFFKKIKESRFLTNDPGNAHLFFIPISCHKMRGKGANYKEMTSIVKKYMEGLMLCLSDSAD
;
A
#
# COMPACT_ATOMS: atom_id res chain seq x y z
N MET A 1 5.74 18.03 -5.17
CA MET A 1 4.53 18.56 -5.84
C MET A 1 3.42 17.53 -5.69
N ILE A 2 2.69 17.56 -4.57
CA ILE A 2 1.59 16.63 -4.29
C ILE A 2 0.36 17.22 -4.99
N ARG A 3 0.01 16.70 -6.17
CA ARG A 3 -1.29 17.02 -6.77
C ARG A 3 -2.35 16.09 -6.20
N ARG A 4 -3.38 16.75 -5.68
CA ARG A 4 -4.60 16.23 -5.08
C ARG A 4 -5.33 15.37 -6.11
N ILE A 5 -5.42 14.07 -5.87
CA ILE A 5 -6.42 13.21 -6.53
C ILE A 5 -7.76 13.64 -5.94
N GLN A 6 -8.48 14.51 -6.65
CA GLN A 6 -9.83 14.90 -6.29
C GLN A 6 -10.81 13.94 -6.98
N SER A 7 -11.32 12.96 -6.22
CA SER A 7 -12.68 12.41 -6.40
C SER A 7 -13.13 11.47 -5.27
N ILE A 8 -12.29 11.11 -4.29
CA ILE A 8 -12.74 10.31 -3.14
C ILE A 8 -13.22 11.27 -2.04
N THR A 9 -14.53 11.49 -2.00
CA THR A 9 -15.37 12.04 -0.92
C THR A 9 -14.64 12.76 0.23
N GLN A 10 -14.88 14.07 0.41
CA GLN A 10 -14.50 14.80 1.63
C GLN A 10 -15.31 14.33 2.86
N ARG A 11 -15.12 13.10 3.33
CA ARG A 11 -15.50 12.73 4.69
C ARG A 11 -14.37 13.18 5.61
N ARG A 12 -14.69 14.11 6.51
CA ARG A 12 -13.79 14.48 7.61
C ARG A 12 -13.62 13.25 8.50
N PHE A 13 -12.55 12.50 8.28
CA PHE A 13 -12.22 11.33 9.09
C PHE A 13 -11.69 11.80 10.44
N SER A 14 -12.49 11.61 11.50
CA SER A 14 -12.13 11.93 12.88
C SER A 14 -12.38 10.69 13.73
N ILE A 15 -11.30 10.01 14.11
CA ILE A 15 -11.32 8.92 15.09
C ILE A 15 -10.86 9.50 16.42
N SER A 16 -11.64 9.28 17.47
CA SER A 16 -11.28 9.75 18.81
C SER A 16 -11.02 8.60 19.79
N THR A 17 -11.50 7.40 19.48
CA THR A 17 -11.37 6.21 20.33
C THR A 17 -10.84 4.99 19.59
N THR A 18 -10.25 4.06 20.32
CA THR A 18 -9.80 2.76 19.76
C THR A 18 -10.95 1.96 19.16
N ALA A 19 -12.14 1.99 19.78
CA ALA A 19 -13.32 1.28 19.29
C ALA A 19 -13.82 1.85 17.95
N GLU A 20 -13.80 3.17 17.78
CA GLU A 20 -14.11 3.82 16.50
C GLU A 20 -13.07 3.46 15.43
N MET A 21 -11.79 3.42 15.81
CA MET A 21 -10.71 3.03 14.90
C MET A 21 -10.95 1.64 14.35
N GLU A 22 -11.22 0.66 15.22
CA GLU A 22 -11.50 -0.73 14.85
C GLU A 22 -12.69 -0.88 13.90
N ARG A 23 -13.68 0.00 13.99
CA ARG A 23 -14.90 -0.04 13.16
C ARG A 23 -14.69 0.66 11.82
N GLU A 24 -14.19 1.89 11.86
CA GLU A 24 -14.18 2.81 10.73
C GLU A 24 -12.88 2.76 9.92
N PHE A 25 -11.73 2.52 10.54
CA PHE A 25 -10.45 2.57 9.83
C PHE A 25 -10.31 1.39 8.88
N LYS A 26 -9.95 1.69 7.63
CA LYS A 26 -9.81 0.69 6.57
C LYS A 26 -8.52 0.92 5.80
N VAL A 27 -7.80 -0.17 5.58
CA VAL A 27 -6.54 -0.23 4.86
C VAL A 27 -6.75 -1.13 3.65
N PHE A 28 -6.56 -0.58 2.45
CA PHE A 28 -6.51 -1.37 1.23
C PHE A 28 -5.07 -1.76 0.96
N VAL A 29 -4.83 -3.06 0.79
CA VAL A 29 -3.52 -3.58 0.42
C VAL A 29 -3.57 -3.96 -1.05
N TYR A 30 -2.76 -3.29 -1.88
CA TYR A 30 -2.65 -3.71 -3.27
C TYR A 30 -2.17 -5.15 -3.35
N PRO A 31 -2.75 -5.97 -4.24
CA PRO A 31 -2.32 -7.35 -4.41
C PRO A 31 -0.83 -7.40 -4.77
N ASP A 32 -0.16 -8.45 -4.31
CA ASP A 32 1.23 -8.72 -4.70
C ASP A 32 1.29 -8.81 -6.23
N GLY A 33 2.29 -8.18 -6.83
CA GLY A 33 2.62 -8.36 -8.24
C GLY A 33 3.34 -9.68 -8.50
N ASP A 34 3.89 -9.84 -9.70
CA ASP A 34 4.66 -11.03 -10.10
C ASP A 34 5.80 -11.32 -9.07
N PRO A 35 5.96 -12.57 -8.58
CA PRO A 35 7.03 -12.99 -7.66
C PRO A 35 8.47 -12.64 -8.09
N ASN A 36 8.71 -12.40 -9.37
CA ASN A 36 10.00 -12.00 -9.93
C ASN A 36 10.24 -10.48 -9.82
N THR A 37 9.19 -9.71 -9.55
CA THR A 37 9.23 -8.25 -9.43
C THR A 37 9.63 -7.76 -8.02
N TYR A 38 9.59 -6.45 -7.83
CA TYR A 38 9.83 -5.77 -6.56
C TYR A 38 8.55 -5.55 -5.75
N TYR A 39 7.39 -5.95 -6.30
CA TYR A 39 6.07 -5.57 -5.77
C TYR A 39 5.49 -6.65 -4.87
N GLN A 40 6.16 -6.90 -3.76
CA GLN A 40 5.78 -7.97 -2.84
C GLN A 40 5.69 -7.46 -1.42
N THR A 41 4.64 -7.90 -0.75
CA THR A 41 4.54 -7.76 0.70
C THR A 41 5.73 -8.47 1.36
N PRO A 42 6.36 -7.89 2.38
CA PRO A 42 7.42 -8.56 3.13
C PRO A 42 6.93 -9.91 3.68
N ARG A 43 7.53 -11.02 3.22
CA ARG A 43 7.16 -12.39 3.66
C ARG A 43 8.00 -12.90 4.83
N LYS A 44 9.18 -12.33 5.05
CA LYS A 44 10.13 -12.81 6.07
C LYS A 44 9.98 -12.01 7.35
N LEU A 45 9.54 -12.66 8.41
CA LEU A 45 9.45 -12.12 9.79
C LEU A 45 10.81 -12.18 10.51
N THR A 46 11.91 -11.92 9.82
CA THR A 46 13.27 -12.17 10.32
C THR A 46 14.18 -10.96 10.14
N GLY A 47 15.11 -10.76 11.07
CA GLY A 47 16.10 -9.69 11.01
C GLY A 47 15.52 -8.31 11.36
N LYS A 48 16.24 -7.25 10.96
CA LYS A 48 15.93 -5.85 11.36
C LYS A 48 14.58 -5.29 10.86
N TYR A 49 13.89 -6.01 9.98
CA TYR A 49 12.59 -5.64 9.41
C TYR A 49 11.44 -6.51 9.94
N ALA A 50 11.68 -7.31 10.99
CA ALA A 50 10.68 -8.22 11.55
C ALA A 50 9.43 -7.48 12.06
N SER A 51 9.58 -6.30 12.64
CA SER A 51 8.46 -5.46 13.10
C SER A 51 7.57 -4.99 11.94
N GLU A 52 8.16 -4.56 10.83
CA GLU A 52 7.43 -4.17 9.61
C GLU A 52 6.67 -5.37 9.02
N GLY A 53 7.34 -6.52 8.90
CA GLY A 53 6.70 -7.75 8.43
C GLY A 53 5.55 -8.20 9.33
N LEU A 54 5.71 -8.09 10.66
CA LEU A 54 4.68 -8.44 11.63
C LEU A 54 3.49 -7.47 11.55
N PHE A 55 3.76 -6.18 11.40
CA PHE A 55 2.73 -5.17 11.17
C PHE A 55 1.89 -5.52 9.94
N PHE A 56 2.51 -5.85 8.80
CA PHE A 56 1.76 -6.24 7.59
C PHE A 56 0.96 -7.51 7.77
N LYS A 57 1.53 -8.52 8.42
CA LYS A 57 0.81 -9.75 8.74
C LYS A 57 -0.44 -9.44 9.58
N LYS A 58 -0.29 -8.63 10.62
CA LYS A 58 -1.40 -8.25 11.51
C LYS A 58 -2.45 -7.43 10.78
N ILE A 59 -2.07 -6.49 9.91
CA ILE A 59 -3.05 -5.75 9.08
C ILE A 59 -3.84 -6.71 8.19
N LYS A 60 -3.17 -7.63 7.47
CA LYS A 60 -3.84 -8.60 6.60
C LYS A 60 -4.79 -9.55 7.33
N GLU A 61 -4.48 -9.89 8.58
CA GLU A 61 -5.30 -10.76 9.44
C GLU A 61 -6.39 -9.98 10.22
N SER A 62 -6.40 -8.65 10.14
CA SER A 62 -7.28 -7.79 10.94
C SER A 62 -8.54 -7.34 10.22
N ARG A 63 -9.49 -6.83 11.01
CA ARG A 63 -10.70 -6.11 10.55
C ARG A 63 -10.42 -4.77 9.87
N PHE A 64 -9.17 -4.31 9.87
CA PHE A 64 -8.75 -3.10 9.17
C PHE A 64 -8.58 -3.34 7.68
N LEU A 65 -8.37 -4.58 7.22
CA LEU A 65 -8.25 -4.86 5.79
C LEU A 65 -9.59 -4.60 5.07
N THR A 66 -9.54 -3.92 3.95
CA THR A 66 -10.67 -3.81 3.00
C THR A 66 -10.25 -4.30 1.62
N ASN A 67 -11.16 -4.98 0.93
CA ASN A 67 -11.03 -5.33 -0.49
C ASN A 67 -11.66 -4.28 -1.40
N ASP A 68 -12.37 -3.29 -0.83
CA ASP A 68 -12.94 -2.17 -1.54
C ASP A 68 -12.03 -0.95 -1.38
N PRO A 69 -11.35 -0.49 -2.45
CA PRO A 69 -10.50 0.69 -2.42
C PRO A 69 -11.28 2.00 -2.19
N GLY A 70 -12.57 2.07 -2.54
CA GLY A 70 -13.42 3.25 -2.32
C GLY A 70 -13.74 3.50 -0.84
N ASN A 71 -13.69 2.44 -0.03
CA ASN A 71 -13.86 2.49 1.42
C ASN A 71 -12.53 2.62 2.20
N ALA A 72 -11.40 2.68 1.50
CA ALA A 72 -10.09 2.71 2.12
C ALA A 72 -9.70 4.11 2.61
N HIS A 73 -9.12 4.16 3.80
CA HIS A 73 -8.54 5.38 4.37
C HIS A 73 -7.02 5.42 4.16
N LEU A 74 -6.39 4.25 4.08
CA LEU A 74 -4.96 4.08 3.84
C LEU A 74 -4.73 3.04 2.74
N PHE A 75 -3.78 3.32 1.86
CA PHE A 75 -3.36 2.41 0.80
C PHE A 75 -1.96 1.91 1.10
N PHE A 76 -1.80 0.58 1.15
CA PHE A 76 -0.49 -0.05 1.25
C PHE A 76 -0.03 -0.51 -0.14
N ILE A 77 1.10 0.04 -0.57
CA ILE A 77 1.75 -0.26 -1.84
C ILE A 77 2.89 -1.25 -1.57
N PRO A 78 2.78 -2.52 -2.02
CA PRO A 78 3.82 -3.50 -1.77
C PRO A 78 5.02 -3.17 -2.66
N ILE A 79 6.02 -2.45 -2.13
CA ILE A 79 7.24 -2.09 -2.87
C ILE A 79 8.46 -2.27 -1.98
N SER A 80 9.48 -2.98 -2.47
CA SER A 80 10.70 -3.24 -1.71
C SER A 80 11.91 -2.53 -2.31
N CYS A 81 12.24 -1.34 -1.77
CA CYS A 81 13.46 -0.63 -2.10
C CYS A 81 14.72 -1.46 -1.76
N HIS A 82 14.65 -2.28 -0.71
CA HIS A 82 15.72 -3.20 -0.35
C HIS A 82 15.97 -4.25 -1.46
N LYS A 83 14.92 -4.85 -2.01
CA LYS A 83 15.02 -5.80 -3.13
C LYS A 83 15.54 -5.12 -4.40
N MET A 84 15.12 -3.88 -4.68
CA MET A 84 15.65 -3.10 -5.81
C MET A 84 17.16 -2.86 -5.67
N ARG A 85 17.59 -2.37 -4.51
CA ARG A 85 19.01 -2.16 -4.23
C ARG A 85 19.81 -3.46 -4.26
N GLY A 86 19.25 -4.55 -3.76
CA GLY A 86 19.88 -5.89 -3.82
C GLY A 86 20.08 -6.40 -5.25
N LYS A 87 19.29 -5.93 -6.22
CA LYS A 87 19.49 -6.20 -7.66
C LYS A 87 20.36 -5.15 -8.36
N GLY A 88 21.00 -4.24 -7.62
CA GLY A 88 21.93 -3.24 -8.17
C GLY A 88 21.28 -1.95 -8.67
N ALA A 89 19.99 -1.73 -8.43
CA ALA A 89 19.32 -0.51 -8.90
C ALA A 89 19.86 0.74 -8.21
N ASN A 90 20.24 1.75 -8.98
CA ASN A 90 20.60 3.07 -8.49
C ASN A 90 19.34 3.93 -8.20
N TYR A 91 19.52 5.10 -7.59
CA TYR A 91 18.39 5.97 -7.21
C TYR A 91 17.51 6.38 -8.39
N LYS A 92 18.09 6.69 -9.55
CA LYS A 92 17.34 7.11 -10.75
C LYS A 92 16.49 5.96 -11.30
N GLU A 93 17.04 4.75 -11.30
CA GLU A 93 16.32 3.53 -11.69
C GLU A 93 15.20 3.21 -10.72
N MET A 94 15.47 3.25 -9.41
CA MET A 94 14.45 3.04 -8.38
C MET A 94 13.30 4.03 -8.52
N THR A 95 13.58 5.32 -8.71
CA THR A 95 12.56 6.34 -8.94
C THR A 95 11.72 6.03 -10.18
N SER A 96 12.36 5.60 -11.27
CA SER A 96 11.67 5.26 -12.52
C SER A 96 10.76 4.04 -12.34
N ILE A 97 11.23 3.01 -11.62
CA ILE A 97 10.45 1.80 -11.30
C ILE A 97 9.22 2.15 -10.45
N VAL A 98 9.42 2.91 -9.37
CA VAL A 98 8.33 3.34 -8.47
C VAL A 98 7.30 4.16 -9.25
N LYS A 99 7.75 5.11 -10.06
CA LYS A 99 6.88 5.97 -10.86
C LYS A 99 6.01 5.15 -11.82
N LYS A 100 6.63 4.25 -12.59
CA LYS A 100 5.93 3.37 -13.52
C LYS A 100 4.88 2.50 -12.82
N TYR A 101 5.20 1.98 -11.63
CA TYR A 101 4.26 1.20 -10.85
C TYR A 101 3.06 2.02 -10.40
N MET A 102 3.30 3.21 -9.83
CA MET A 102 2.22 4.08 -9.38
C MET A 102 1.32 4.51 -10.54
N GLU A 103 1.87 4.82 -11.71
CA GLU A 103 1.08 5.11 -12.90
C GLU A 103 0.16 3.94 -13.29
N GLY A 104 0.68 2.71 -13.26
CA GLY A 104 -0.13 1.51 -13.49
C GLY A 104 -1.25 1.32 -12.47
N LEU A 105 -0.98 1.58 -11.19
CA LEU A 105 -2.01 1.50 -10.13
C LEU A 105 -3.11 2.55 -10.32
N MET A 106 -2.75 3.76 -10.74
CA MET A 106 -3.73 4.84 -10.97
C MET A 106 -4.66 4.54 -12.14
N LEU A 107 -4.15 3.91 -13.21
CA LEU A 107 -4.96 3.46 -14.34
C LEU A 107 -5.98 2.39 -13.93
N CYS A 108 -5.56 1.39 -13.16
CA CYS A 108 -6.48 0.36 -12.67
C CYS A 108 -7.59 0.93 -11.76
N LEU A 109 -7.32 1.99 -11.01
CA LEU A 109 -8.32 2.64 -10.17
C LEU A 109 -9.31 3.50 -10.97
N SER A 110 -8.91 4.10 -12.09
CA SER A 110 -9.84 4.84 -12.95
C SER A 110 -10.80 3.91 -13.68
N ASP A 111 -10.35 2.72 -14.09
CA ASP A 111 -11.17 1.75 -14.83
C ASP A 111 -12.17 0.99 -13.93
N SER A 112 -12.01 1.08 -12.60
CA SER A 112 -12.90 0.43 -11.62
C SER A 112 -14.05 1.34 -11.16
N ALA A 113 -14.14 2.56 -11.70
CA ALA A 113 -15.12 3.57 -11.31
C ALA A 113 -16.31 3.69 -12.29
N ASP A 114 -16.36 2.82 -13.32
CA ASP A 114 -17.44 2.71 -14.31
C ASP A 114 -18.34 1.49 -14.04
#